data_AF-A0AAD3VQE9-F1
#
_entry.id   AF-A0AAD3VQE9-F1
#
_cell.length_a   1.000
_cell.length_b   1.000
_cell.length_c   1.000
_cell.angle_alpha   90.00
_cell.angle_beta   90.00
_cell.angle_gamma   90.00
#
_symmetry.space_group_name_H-M   'P 1'
#
loop_
_entity.id
_entity.type
_entity.pdbx_description
1 polymer ?
#
loop_
_entity_poly.entity_id
_entity_poly.type
_entity_poly.pdbx_seq_one_letter_code
_entity_poly.pdbx_strand_id
1 'polypeptide(L)'
;MKREYLERALDFEGYLAHADMNVPTMRENFADTELAPDDDRYFRNLSERLPAGAISIWGFSESWCGDCVENVPIVAKMASLYPVFRLYLFPRDLNLDIMDECLGEGFRTIPVFIFYDENGQEIGKFIERPAGAHAFMAKAKKELEHLSPEEQKRGMYRARTELRKLYKAGLRNETVTEIRRIIEDRYGS
;
A
#
# COMPACT_ATOMS: atom_id res chain seq x y z
N MET A 1 15.95 -10.46 7.83
CA MET A 1 15.33 -9.19 8.27
C MET A 1 16.11 -8.61 9.46
N LYS A 2 16.67 -7.40 9.32
CA LYS A 2 17.36 -6.72 10.44
C LYS A 2 16.31 -6.15 11.40
N ARG A 3 16.24 -6.69 12.62
CA ARG A 3 15.20 -6.29 13.61
C ARG A 3 15.34 -4.84 14.06
N GLU A 4 16.56 -4.28 14.04
CA GLU A 4 16.85 -2.88 14.39
C GLU A 4 16.08 -1.87 13.53
N TYR A 5 15.73 -2.22 12.29
CA TYR A 5 14.93 -1.35 11.44
C TYR A 5 13.54 -1.09 12.01
N LEU A 6 12.97 -2.06 12.73
CA LEU A 6 11.64 -1.93 13.31
C LEU A 6 11.57 -0.82 14.38
N GLU A 7 12.69 -0.36 14.92
CA GLU A 7 12.74 0.77 15.86
C GLU A 7 12.41 2.11 15.17
N ARG A 8 12.56 2.18 13.85
CA ARG A 8 12.23 3.34 13.01
C ARG A 8 10.84 3.23 12.38
N ALA A 9 10.18 2.08 12.54
CA ALA A 9 8.85 1.86 12.02
C ALA A 9 7.79 2.52 12.91
N LEU A 10 6.73 2.98 12.27
CA LEU A 10 5.53 3.50 12.90
C LEU A 10 4.39 2.51 12.68
N ASP A 11 3.46 2.42 13.62
CA ASP A 11 2.14 1.90 13.31
C ASP A 11 1.31 2.94 12.53
N PHE A 12 0.07 2.63 12.18
CA PHE A 12 -0.74 3.55 11.38
C PHE A 12 -1.04 4.87 12.10
N GLU A 13 -1.33 4.85 13.40
CA GLU A 13 -1.60 6.08 14.14
C GLU A 13 -0.34 6.93 14.33
N GLY A 14 0.81 6.29 14.60
CA GLY A 14 2.11 6.95 14.63
C GLY A 14 2.48 7.55 13.28
N TYR A 15 2.20 6.85 12.17
CA TYR A 15 2.40 7.38 10.83
C TYR A 15 1.51 8.59 10.53
N LEU A 16 0.24 8.57 10.94
CA LEU A 16 -0.66 9.72 10.80
C LEU A 16 -0.25 10.90 11.68
N ALA A 17 0.34 10.65 12.86
CA ALA A 17 0.88 11.69 13.73
C ALA A 17 2.18 12.30 13.17
N HIS A 18 2.95 11.53 12.42
CA HIS A 18 4.14 11.99 11.70
C HIS A 18 3.80 12.76 10.41
N ALA A 19 2.65 12.49 9.80
CA ALA A 19 2.27 13.02 8.50
C ALA A 19 1.87 14.51 8.53
N ASP A 20 2.47 15.30 7.65
CA ASP A 20 2.15 16.73 7.49
C ASP A 20 1.03 17.00 6.48
N MET A 21 0.68 16.01 5.63
CA MET A 21 -0.28 16.17 4.54
C MET A 21 -1.34 15.07 4.53
N ASN A 22 -2.51 15.38 3.97
CA ASN A 22 -3.57 14.41 3.64
C ASN A 22 -4.07 13.51 4.79
N VAL A 23 -3.76 13.82 6.05
CA VAL A 23 -4.20 13.04 7.23
C VAL A 23 -5.71 12.84 7.28
N PRO A 24 -6.57 13.88 7.08
CA PRO A 24 -8.02 13.67 7.08
C PRO A 24 -8.47 12.69 6.00
N THR A 25 -7.92 12.78 4.80
CA THR A 25 -8.23 11.88 3.68
C THR A 25 -7.76 10.45 3.96
N MET A 26 -6.59 10.26 4.56
CA MET A 26 -6.13 8.93 4.94
C MET A 26 -7.02 8.30 6.03
N ARG A 27 -7.51 9.09 6.99
CA ARG A 27 -8.49 8.62 7.99
C ARG A 27 -9.83 8.25 7.36
N GLU A 28 -10.35 9.07 6.45
CA GLU A 28 -11.55 8.77 5.67
C GLU A 28 -11.38 7.49 4.85
N ASN A 29 -10.28 7.37 4.11
CA ASN A 29 -9.96 6.18 3.33
C ASN A 29 -9.88 4.91 4.20
N PHE A 30 -9.31 5.00 5.41
CA PHE A 30 -9.27 3.88 6.37
C PHE A 30 -10.66 3.49 6.84
N ALA A 31 -11.49 4.49 7.20
CA ALA A 31 -12.85 4.26 7.66
C ALA A 31 -13.71 3.61 6.58
N ASP A 32 -13.66 4.15 5.36
CA ASP A 32 -14.46 3.77 4.20
C ASP A 32 -13.94 2.52 3.46
N THR A 33 -12.81 1.94 3.89
CA THR A 33 -12.32 0.70 3.28
C THR A 33 -13.17 -0.47 3.79
N GLU A 34 -13.94 -1.04 2.88
CA GLU A 34 -14.67 -2.29 3.04
C GLU A 34 -13.95 -3.42 2.30
N LEU A 35 -14.10 -4.65 2.80
CA LEU A 35 -13.40 -5.82 2.28
C LEU A 35 -14.42 -6.70 1.57
N ALA A 36 -14.09 -7.17 0.37
CA ALA A 36 -14.94 -8.11 -0.35
C ALA A 36 -15.13 -9.41 0.46
N PRO A 37 -16.32 -10.04 0.44
CA PRO A 37 -16.61 -11.21 1.31
C PRO A 37 -15.64 -12.38 1.15
N ASP A 38 -15.12 -12.61 -0.06
CA ASP A 38 -14.16 -13.68 -0.32
C ASP A 38 -12.77 -13.38 0.25
N ASP A 39 -12.31 -12.13 0.13
CA ASP A 39 -11.05 -11.68 0.71
C ASP A 39 -11.12 -11.68 2.24
N ASP A 40 -12.24 -11.22 2.82
CA ASP A 40 -12.45 -11.25 4.28
C ASP A 40 -12.44 -12.69 4.82
N ARG A 41 -13.16 -13.61 4.16
CA ARG A 41 -13.17 -15.02 4.52
C ARG A 41 -11.77 -15.62 4.48
N TYR A 42 -11.00 -15.32 3.43
CA TYR A 42 -9.64 -15.82 3.28
C TYR A 42 -8.75 -15.37 4.45
N PHE A 43 -8.70 -14.08 4.76
CA PHE A 43 -7.79 -13.57 5.79
C PHE A 43 -8.24 -13.93 7.22
N ARG A 44 -9.54 -14.15 7.47
CA ARG A 44 -10.01 -14.74 8.74
C ARG A 44 -9.51 -16.17 8.90
N ASN A 45 -9.71 -17.03 7.89
CA ASN A 45 -9.22 -18.41 7.92
C ASN A 45 -7.69 -18.48 8.06
N LEU A 46 -6.96 -17.55 7.44
CA LEU A 46 -5.52 -17.45 7.61
C LEU A 46 -5.13 -17.06 9.04
N SER A 47 -5.87 -16.13 9.65
CA SER A 47 -5.67 -15.70 11.05
C SER A 47 -6.02 -16.78 12.09
N GLU A 48 -6.83 -17.76 11.73
CA GLU A 48 -7.10 -18.93 12.60
C GLU A 48 -5.96 -19.97 12.53
N ARG A 49 -5.27 -20.07 11.39
CA ARG A 49 -4.20 -21.06 11.16
C ARG A 49 -2.83 -20.58 11.60
N LEU A 50 -2.58 -19.27 11.57
CA LEU A 50 -1.28 -18.68 11.83
C LEU A 50 -1.31 -17.82 13.10
N PRO A 51 -0.18 -17.70 13.82
CA PRO A 51 -0.10 -16.84 14.97
C PRO A 51 -0.28 -15.36 14.59
N ALA A 52 -0.71 -14.56 15.57
CA ALA A 52 -0.85 -13.12 15.36
C ALA A 52 0.51 -12.49 14.99
N GLY A 53 0.53 -11.68 13.93
CA GLY A 53 1.75 -11.07 13.39
C GLY A 53 2.67 -12.04 12.64
N ALA A 54 2.21 -13.24 12.28
CA ALA A 54 2.97 -14.18 11.46
C ALA A 54 3.42 -13.58 10.12
N ILE A 55 2.66 -12.62 9.59
CA ILE A 55 2.99 -11.90 8.36
C ILE A 55 3.30 -10.44 8.70
N SER A 56 4.58 -10.08 8.56
CA SER A 56 5.02 -8.69 8.72
C SER A 56 4.89 -7.95 7.40
N ILE A 57 4.27 -6.76 7.43
CA ILE A 57 4.12 -5.87 6.27
C ILE A 57 5.01 -4.66 6.49
N TRP A 58 6.01 -4.46 5.64
CA TRP A 58 6.87 -3.28 5.65
C TRP A 58 6.41 -2.33 4.55
N GLY A 59 5.80 -1.22 4.95
CA GLY A 59 5.29 -0.19 4.06
C GLY A 59 6.20 1.02 4.01
N PHE A 60 6.73 1.37 2.84
CA PHE A 60 7.40 2.66 2.63
C PHE A 60 6.43 3.62 1.97
N SER A 61 6.29 4.80 2.56
CA SER A 61 5.24 5.74 2.18
C SER A 61 5.59 7.16 2.54
N GLU A 62 4.93 8.10 1.86
CA GLU A 62 4.91 9.51 2.25
C GLU A 62 3.52 10.12 2.14
N SER A 63 3.21 11.00 3.09
CA SER A 63 1.89 11.61 3.21
C SER A 63 1.53 12.55 2.05
N TRP A 64 2.55 13.07 1.35
CA TRP A 64 2.39 13.92 0.17
C TRP A 64 2.09 13.13 -1.13
N CYS A 65 2.33 11.82 -1.14
CA CYS A 65 2.13 10.99 -2.33
C CYS A 65 0.66 10.57 -2.46
N GLY A 66 0.02 10.94 -3.57
CA GLY A 66 -1.39 10.63 -3.80
C GLY A 66 -1.71 9.13 -3.77
N ASP A 67 -0.82 8.28 -4.26
CA ASP A 67 -1.02 6.83 -4.24
C ASP A 67 -0.83 6.23 -2.85
N CYS A 68 0.02 6.86 -2.02
CA CYS A 68 0.16 6.50 -0.60
C CYS A 68 -1.13 6.81 0.17
N VAL A 69 -1.72 7.98 -0.10
CA VAL A 69 -2.99 8.40 0.52
C VAL A 69 -4.12 7.42 0.23
N GLU A 70 -4.11 6.78 -0.95
CA GLU A 70 -5.11 5.75 -1.29
C GLU A 70 -4.78 4.38 -0.66
N ASN A 71 -3.55 3.89 -0.80
CA ASN A 71 -3.23 2.49 -0.49
C ASN A 71 -2.80 2.23 0.96
N VAL A 72 -2.13 3.16 1.64
CA VAL A 72 -1.73 2.95 3.04
C VAL A 72 -2.94 2.69 3.94
N PRO A 73 -4.04 3.47 3.85
CA PRO A 73 -5.22 3.22 4.67
C PRO A 73 -5.87 1.85 4.42
N ILE A 74 -5.81 1.34 3.18
CA ILE A 74 -6.33 0.00 2.84
C ILE A 74 -5.53 -1.07 3.57
N VAL A 75 -4.19 -1.01 3.47
CA VAL A 75 -3.30 -1.98 4.13
C VAL A 75 -3.39 -1.87 5.65
N ALA A 76 -3.49 -0.65 6.18
CA ALA A 76 -3.73 -0.42 7.60
C ALA A 76 -5.06 -1.02 8.05
N LYS A 77 -6.13 -0.88 7.24
CA LYS A 77 -7.43 -1.50 7.53
C LYS A 77 -7.32 -3.02 7.59
N MET A 78 -6.65 -3.65 6.63
CA MET A 78 -6.39 -5.09 6.65
C MET A 78 -5.64 -5.51 7.93
N ALA A 79 -4.55 -4.83 8.27
CA ALA A 79 -3.78 -5.14 9.48
C ALA A 79 -4.55 -4.91 10.78
N SER A 80 -5.52 -3.98 10.79
CA SER A 80 -6.40 -3.76 11.94
C SER A 80 -7.47 -4.84 12.12
N LEU A 81 -7.90 -5.49 11.02
CA LEU A 81 -8.98 -6.48 11.03
C LEU A 81 -8.48 -7.91 11.21
N TYR A 82 -7.28 -8.21 10.71
CA TYR A 82 -6.75 -9.58 10.66
C TYR A 82 -5.47 -9.68 11.49
N PRO A 83 -5.53 -10.30 12.68
CA PRO A 83 -4.39 -10.39 13.60
C PRO A 83 -3.15 -11.05 13.00
N VAL A 84 -3.28 -11.85 11.94
CA VAL A 84 -2.13 -12.46 11.24
C VAL A 84 -1.15 -11.42 10.71
N PHE A 85 -1.62 -10.23 10.36
CA PHE A 85 -0.79 -9.16 9.83
C PHE A 85 -0.26 -8.25 10.93
N ARG A 86 1.00 -7.82 10.76
CA ARG A 86 1.59 -6.72 11.52
C ARG A 86 2.18 -5.70 10.58
N LEU A 87 1.61 -4.50 10.58
CA LEU A 87 2.05 -3.41 9.72
C LEU A 87 3.12 -2.54 10.40
N TYR A 88 4.18 -2.29 9.66
CA TYR A 88 5.28 -1.39 9.98
C TYR A 88 5.40 -0.35 8.85
N LEU A 89 5.15 0.91 9.15
CA LEU A 89 5.24 2.01 8.20
C LEU A 89 6.53 2.80 8.39
N PHE A 90 7.24 3.02 7.30
CA PHE A 90 8.48 3.76 7.23
C PHE A 90 8.26 5.02 6.39
N PRO A 91 8.36 6.23 6.97
CA PRO A 91 8.47 7.46 6.20
C PRO A 91 9.68 7.36 5.28
N ARG A 92 9.45 7.28 3.97
CA ARG A 92 10.48 7.01 2.95
C ARG A 92 11.67 7.95 3.08
N ASP A 93 11.42 9.24 3.23
CA ASP A 93 12.44 10.28 3.15
C ASP A 93 13.41 10.19 4.34
N LEU A 94 12.99 9.56 5.45
CA LEU A 94 13.82 9.26 6.62
C LEU A 94 14.43 7.85 6.59
N ASN A 95 14.08 6.99 5.63
CA ASN A 95 14.39 5.55 5.63
C ASN A 95 14.90 5.04 4.27
N LEU A 96 15.60 5.88 3.50
CA LEU A 96 16.13 5.54 2.19
C LEU A 96 17.17 4.41 2.22
N ASP A 97 17.96 4.33 3.28
CA ASP A 97 18.94 3.26 3.53
C ASP A 97 18.26 1.89 3.62
N ILE A 98 17.17 1.80 4.37
CA ILE A 98 16.38 0.57 4.50
C ILE A 98 15.68 0.26 3.17
N MET A 99 15.12 1.27 2.52
CA MET A 99 14.40 1.11 1.26
C MET A 99 15.32 0.58 0.15
N ASP A 100 16.54 1.13 0.01
CA ASP A 100 17.51 0.71 -0.99
C ASP A 100 17.99 -0.74 -0.73
N GLU A 101 18.14 -1.16 0.53
CA GLU A 101 18.43 -2.58 0.87
C GLU A 101 17.27 -3.51 0.48
N CYS A 102 16.03 -3.08 0.65
CA CYS A 102 14.84 -3.89 0.38
C CYS A 102 14.49 -4.00 -1.12
N LEU A 103 14.79 -2.97 -1.92
CA LEU A 103 14.31 -2.83 -3.30
C LEU A 103 15.44 -2.78 -4.34
N GLY A 104 16.70 -2.62 -3.90
CA GLY A 104 17.84 -2.34 -4.76
C GLY A 104 18.07 -0.84 -4.93
N GLU A 105 19.33 -0.46 -5.12
CA GLU A 105 19.74 0.95 -5.23
C GLU A 105 18.96 1.69 -6.31
N GLY A 106 18.35 2.82 -5.92
CA GLY A 106 17.62 3.72 -6.83
C GLY A 106 16.14 3.37 -7.05
N PHE A 107 15.68 2.19 -6.60
CA PHE A 107 14.26 1.82 -6.67
C PHE A 107 13.47 2.42 -5.49
N ARG A 108 13.08 3.69 -5.63
CA ARG A 108 12.47 4.47 -4.55
C ARG A 108 10.99 4.83 -4.78
N THR A 109 10.25 3.95 -5.46
CA THR A 109 8.81 4.09 -5.73
C THR A 109 7.98 3.89 -4.46
N ILE A 110 6.97 4.72 -4.25
CA ILE A 110 6.05 4.63 -3.10
C ILE A 110 4.58 4.80 -3.51
N PRO A 111 3.63 4.14 -2.82
CA PRO A 111 3.87 3.24 -1.69
C PRO A 111 4.44 1.91 -2.17
N VAL A 112 5.11 1.20 -1.27
CA VAL A 112 5.49 -0.20 -1.48
C VAL A 112 5.29 -0.96 -0.19
N PHE A 113 4.61 -2.10 -0.28
CA PHE A 113 4.36 -2.99 0.85
C PHE A 113 5.04 -4.32 0.58
N ILE A 114 6.00 -4.67 1.44
CA ILE A 114 6.75 -5.92 1.37
C ILE A 114 6.22 -6.85 2.44
N PHE A 115 5.85 -8.06 2.05
CA PHE A 115 5.29 -9.06 2.94
C PHE A 115 6.38 -10.07 3.31
N TYR A 116 6.59 -10.28 4.60
CA TYR A 116 7.55 -11.25 5.14
C TYR A 116 6.83 -12.28 6.00
N ASP A 117 7.26 -13.54 5.91
CA ASP A 117 6.82 -14.59 6.82
C ASP A 117 7.48 -14.50 8.21
N GLU A 118 7.15 -15.44 9.09
CA GLU A 118 7.70 -15.54 10.45
C GLU A 118 9.22 -15.75 10.50
N ASN A 119 9.80 -16.28 9.42
CA ASN A 119 11.24 -16.51 9.27
C ASN A 119 11.96 -15.29 8.67
N GLY A 120 11.21 -14.23 8.33
CA GLY A 120 11.71 -13.04 7.68
C GLY A 120 12.07 -13.26 6.20
N GLN A 121 11.52 -14.30 5.57
CA GLN A 121 11.62 -14.52 4.13
C GLN A 121 10.54 -13.72 3.40
N GLU A 122 10.92 -13.06 2.31
CA GLU A 122 9.98 -12.32 1.47
C GLU A 122 8.94 -13.28 0.85
N ILE A 123 7.67 -12.95 1.03
CA ILE A 123 6.53 -13.58 0.38
C ILE A 123 6.32 -12.90 -0.98
N GLY A 124 6.29 -11.56 -0.99
CA GLY A 124 6.17 -10.76 -2.20
C GLY A 124 5.97 -9.28 -1.89
N LYS A 125 5.69 -8.49 -2.94
CA LYS A 125 5.61 -7.03 -2.89
C LYS A 125 4.38 -6.51 -3.63
N PHE A 126 3.67 -5.57 -3.02
CA PHE A 126 2.72 -4.69 -3.71
C PHE A 126 3.40 -3.35 -3.99
N ILE A 127 3.41 -2.88 -5.24
CA ILE A 127 4.17 -1.70 -5.67
C ILE A 127 3.24 -0.65 -6.29
N GLU A 128 3.20 0.51 -5.65
CA GLU A 128 2.54 1.75 -6.05
C GLU A 128 1.00 1.69 -6.05
N ARG A 129 0.40 0.85 -6.90
CA ARG A 129 -1.05 0.83 -7.18
C ARG A 129 -1.50 -0.58 -7.62
N PRO A 130 -2.79 -0.93 -7.52
CA PRO A 130 -3.31 -2.12 -8.17
C PRO A 130 -3.26 -2.00 -9.70
N ALA A 131 -3.38 -3.13 -10.40
CA ALA A 131 -3.27 -3.24 -11.85
C ALA A 131 -4.23 -2.30 -12.60
N GLY A 132 -5.48 -2.20 -12.16
CA GLY A 132 -6.48 -1.28 -12.72
C GLY A 132 -6.09 0.19 -12.62
N ALA A 133 -5.50 0.59 -11.49
CA ALA A 133 -4.99 1.94 -11.29
C ALA A 133 -3.76 2.24 -12.18
N HIS A 134 -2.84 1.27 -12.32
CA HIS A 134 -1.71 1.37 -13.24
C HIS A 134 -2.18 1.54 -14.69
N ALA A 135 -3.13 0.71 -15.13
CA ALA A 135 -3.70 0.78 -16.47
C ALA A 135 -4.36 2.14 -16.74
N PHE A 136 -5.12 2.65 -15.76
CA PHE A 136 -5.76 3.96 -15.85
C PHE A 136 -4.72 5.09 -15.99
N MET A 137 -3.70 5.11 -15.14
CA MET A 137 -2.66 6.16 -15.16
C MET A 137 -1.78 6.08 -16.41
N ALA A 138 -1.45 4.88 -16.88
CA ALA A 138 -0.70 4.67 -18.12
C ALA A 138 -1.48 5.19 -19.33
N LYS A 139 -2.78 4.89 -19.40
CA LYS A 139 -3.68 5.40 -20.44
C LYS A 139 -3.74 6.93 -20.42
N ALA A 140 -3.99 7.53 -19.25
CA ALA A 140 -4.05 8.98 -19.11
C ALA A 140 -2.71 9.65 -19.50
N LYS A 141 -1.57 9.07 -19.11
CA LYS A 141 -0.24 9.57 -19.51
C LYS A 141 -0.07 9.54 -21.03
N LYS A 142 -0.44 8.45 -21.69
CA LYS A 142 -0.36 8.29 -23.15
C LYS A 142 -1.25 9.29 -23.88
N GLU A 143 -2.48 9.51 -23.41
CA GLU A 143 -3.39 10.50 -24.01
C GLU A 143 -2.86 11.94 -23.90
N LEU A 144 -2.03 12.24 -22.91
CA LEU A 144 -1.49 13.58 -22.68
C LEU A 144 -0.11 13.79 -23.31
N GLU A 145 0.57 12.75 -23.80
CA GLU A 145 1.99 12.79 -24.17
C GLU A 145 2.34 13.81 -25.26
N HIS A 146 1.37 14.12 -26.13
CA HIS A 146 1.52 15.06 -27.24
C HIS A 146 1.24 16.53 -26.87
N LEU A 147 0.77 16.79 -25.65
CA LEU A 147 0.42 18.13 -25.19
C LEU A 147 1.64 18.88 -24.61
N SER A 148 1.50 20.20 -24.42
CA SER A 148 2.53 20.98 -23.75
C SER A 148 2.74 20.55 -22.29
N PRO A 149 3.91 20.79 -21.68
CA PRO A 149 4.17 20.42 -20.28
C PRO A 149 3.14 20.97 -19.27
N GLU A 150 2.62 22.17 -19.50
CA GLU A 150 1.58 22.77 -18.65
C GLU A 150 0.25 22.03 -18.78
N GLU A 151 -0.14 21.68 -20.01
CA GLU A 151 -1.35 20.91 -20.28
C GLU A 151 -1.26 19.47 -19.77
N GLN A 152 -0.09 18.83 -19.89
CA GLN A 152 0.18 17.53 -19.28
C GLN A 152 0.01 17.59 -17.76
N LYS A 153 0.58 18.61 -17.10
CA LYS A 153 0.44 18.80 -15.65
C LYS A 153 -1.03 18.95 -15.24
N ARG A 154 -1.80 19.80 -15.95
CA ARG A 154 -3.24 19.98 -15.69
C ARG A 154 -4.05 18.71 -15.97
N GLY A 155 -3.74 18.02 -17.06
CA GLY A 155 -4.38 16.75 -17.42
C GLY A 155 -4.11 15.67 -16.37
N MET A 156 -2.88 15.57 -15.88
CA MET A 156 -2.54 14.59 -14.85
C MET A 156 -3.14 14.90 -13.49
N TYR A 157 -3.31 16.18 -13.16
CA TYR A 157 -4.08 16.56 -11.99
C TYR A 157 -5.55 16.10 -12.07
N ARG A 158 -6.19 16.27 -13.24
CA ARG A 158 -7.56 15.77 -13.47
C ARG A 158 -7.62 14.25 -13.41
N ALA A 159 -6.71 13.55 -14.08
CA ALA A 159 -6.67 12.10 -14.07
C ALA A 159 -6.49 11.55 -12.65
N ARG A 160 -5.60 12.14 -11.83
CA ARG A 160 -5.48 11.76 -10.41
C ARG A 160 -6.78 11.99 -9.63
N THR A 161 -7.50 13.07 -9.91
CA THR A 161 -8.80 13.33 -9.27
C THR A 161 -9.83 12.25 -9.63
N GLU A 162 -9.88 11.81 -10.88
CA GLU A 162 -10.74 10.70 -11.30
C GLU A 162 -10.28 9.36 -10.71
N LEU A 163 -8.97 9.12 -10.62
CA LEU A 163 -8.42 7.91 -10.01
C LEU A 163 -8.91 7.73 -8.57
N ARG A 164 -8.98 8.81 -7.76
CA ARG A 164 -9.53 8.74 -6.39
C ARG A 164 -10.97 8.23 -6.37
N LYS A 165 -11.79 8.63 -7.34
CA LYS A 165 -13.17 8.14 -7.46
C LYS A 165 -13.19 6.65 -7.82
N LEU A 166 -12.27 6.20 -8.69
CA LEU A 166 -12.14 4.78 -9.03
C LEU A 166 -11.71 3.94 -7.83
N TYR A 167 -10.86 4.45 -6.93
CA TYR A 167 -10.58 3.79 -5.66
C TYR A 167 -11.84 3.56 -4.84
N LYS A 168 -12.65 4.61 -4.64
CA LYS A 168 -13.93 4.48 -3.94
C LYS A 168 -14.93 3.55 -4.65
N ALA A 169 -14.85 3.42 -5.97
CA ALA A 169 -15.77 2.60 -6.77
C ALA A 169 -15.34 1.12 -6.92
N GLY A 170 -14.10 0.76 -6.60
CA GLY A 170 -13.67 -0.63 -6.69
C GLY A 170 -12.17 -0.92 -6.59
N LEU A 171 -11.28 0.04 -6.87
CA LEU A 171 -9.83 -0.25 -6.84
C LEU A 171 -9.33 -0.57 -5.43
N ARG A 172 -10.06 -0.20 -4.38
CA ARG A 172 -9.77 -0.65 -3.01
C ARG A 172 -9.89 -2.18 -2.87
N ASN A 173 -10.97 -2.76 -3.39
CA ASN A 173 -11.15 -4.21 -3.41
C ASN A 173 -10.09 -4.89 -4.28
N GLU A 174 -9.78 -4.31 -5.44
CA GLU A 174 -8.70 -4.84 -6.30
C GLU A 174 -7.35 -4.86 -5.58
N THR A 175 -7.02 -3.81 -4.82
CA THR A 175 -5.82 -3.74 -3.98
C THR A 175 -5.75 -4.91 -3.00
N VAL A 176 -6.86 -5.16 -2.29
CA VAL A 176 -6.95 -6.26 -1.31
C VAL A 176 -6.83 -7.62 -2.02
N THR A 177 -7.52 -7.81 -3.14
CA THR A 177 -7.48 -9.05 -3.91
C THR A 177 -6.06 -9.32 -4.46
N GLU A 178 -5.34 -8.31 -4.90
CA GLU A 178 -3.94 -8.47 -5.32
C GLU A 178 -3.02 -8.82 -4.16
N ILE A 179 -3.21 -8.19 -2.99
CA ILE A 179 -2.49 -8.57 -1.78
C ILE A 179 -2.82 -10.02 -1.40
N ARG A 180 -4.08 -10.44 -1.49
CA ARG A 180 -4.46 -11.84 -1.25
C ARG A 180 -3.66 -12.79 -2.14
N ARG A 181 -3.59 -12.51 -3.45
CA ARG A 181 -2.82 -13.35 -4.40
C ARG A 181 -1.34 -13.46 -4.01
N ILE A 182 -0.72 -12.36 -3.58
CA ILE A 182 0.67 -12.38 -3.07
C ILE A 182 0.79 -13.33 -1.87
N ILE A 183 -0.17 -13.32 -0.95
CA ILE A 183 -0.16 -14.18 0.24
C ILE A 183 -0.47 -15.65 -0.12
N GLU A 184 -1.34 -15.89 -1.10
CA GLU A 184 -1.69 -17.23 -1.59
C GLU A 184 -0.50 -17.98 -2.18
N ASP A 185 0.44 -17.28 -2.82
CA ASP A 185 1.68 -17.86 -3.33
C ASP A 185 2.47 -18.60 -2.23
N ARG A 186 2.32 -18.19 -0.97
CA ARG A 186 2.93 -18.87 0.19
C ARG A 186 1.98 -19.81 0.91
N TYR A 187 0.74 -19.39 1.16
CA TYR A 187 -0.16 -20.06 2.11
C TYR A 187 -1.33 -20.80 1.47
N GLY A 188 -1.37 -20.83 0.13
CA GLY A 188 -2.47 -21.39 -0.65
C GLY A 188 -3.73 -20.53 -0.59
N SER A 189 -4.68 -20.87 -1.47
CA SER A 189 -6.05 -20.33 -1.53
C SER A 189 -6.97 -20.90 -0.45
#